data_AF-A0A6U9S7P1-F1
#
_entry.id   AF-A0A6U9S7P1-F1
#
_cell.length_a   1.000
_cell.length_b   1.000
_cell.length_c   1.000
_cell.angle_alpha   90.00
_cell.angle_beta   90.00
_cell.angle_gamma   90.00
#
_symmetry.space_group_name_H-M   'P 1'
#
loop_
_entity.id
_entity.type
_entity.pdbx_description
1 polymer ?
#
loop_
_entity_poly.entity_id
_entity_poly.type
_entity_poly.pdbx_seq_one_letter_code
_entity_poly.pdbx_strand_id
1 'polypeptide(L)'
;MAVALLGRKRCVWEEETTHAWTEDGRGAKRTKRCRKNREKLIRLKEDFPDMDDTTLRHVLESCGDDLEEAIHSLQALKIAAGQCEERLLAAKTAVDVGQATNPGFPNGTTADVQTAAEGRGDAKDKQAAHAAKGRNEVERSANDWVEIVVGEMSKSVDLDDARKRAANLLEKFEQDVLQASGVERERVRQLLEENTILKRAVTIQNQRIAEAAEKDREINHLRQALSQCQEQLHKAEMNQYALAMHLRQATGEGTLDHTRFPDVY
;
A
#
# COMPACT_ATOMS: atom_id res chain seq x y z
N MET A 1 60.69 -3.19 -32.52
CA MET A 1 59.79 -2.46 -33.46
C MET A 1 58.41 -2.48 -32.81
N ALA A 2 57.93 -1.41 -32.16
CA ALA A 2 57.25 -0.24 -32.75
C ALA A 2 56.02 -0.69 -33.59
N VAL A 3 54.76 -0.28 -33.40
CA VAL A 3 54.15 0.99 -32.96
C VAL A 3 52.70 0.70 -32.45
N ALA A 4 52.21 1.60 -31.59
CA ALA A 4 50.89 1.63 -30.95
C ALA A 4 49.74 2.20 -31.83
N LEU A 5 48.54 2.35 -31.21
CA LEU A 5 47.41 3.26 -31.55
C LEU A 5 46.45 2.74 -32.65
N LEU A 6 45.11 2.81 -32.60
CA LEU A 6 44.09 3.52 -31.80
C LEU A 6 42.73 2.80 -32.02
N GLY A 7 41.81 2.90 -31.04
CA GLY A 7 40.48 2.28 -31.11
C GLY A 7 39.44 2.99 -31.99
N ARG A 8 38.26 2.36 -32.11
CA ARG A 8 36.94 3.02 -32.20
C ARG A 8 35.82 1.98 -32.06
N LYS A 9 34.92 2.24 -31.11
CA LYS A 9 33.62 1.57 -30.92
C LYS A 9 32.79 1.65 -32.21
N ARG A 10 32.20 0.55 -32.65
CA ARG A 10 31.00 0.56 -33.50
C ARG A 10 30.16 -0.69 -33.24
N CYS A 11 28.86 -0.45 -33.07
CA CYS A 11 27.81 -1.40 -32.76
C CYS A 11 27.74 -2.54 -33.79
N VAL A 12 27.68 -3.77 -33.31
CA VAL A 12 27.39 -4.97 -34.11
C VAL A 12 26.27 -5.71 -33.41
N TRP A 13 25.07 -5.60 -33.97
CA TRP A 13 24.05 -6.64 -33.93
C TRP A 13 23.46 -6.68 -35.34
N GLU A 14 24.17 -7.37 -36.25
CA GLU A 14 23.55 -8.04 -37.41
C GLU A 14 22.70 -9.18 -36.84
N GLU A 15 21.39 -9.19 -37.05
CA GLU A 15 20.73 -9.74 -38.24
C GLU A 15 20.94 -11.24 -38.40
N GLU A 16 20.05 -12.02 -37.77
CA GLU A 16 19.50 -13.22 -38.40
C GLU A 16 17.98 -13.04 -38.53
N THR A 17 17.60 -12.44 -39.65
CA THR A 17 16.26 -12.52 -40.21
C THR A 17 16.05 -13.90 -40.83
N THR A 18 15.00 -14.59 -40.41
CA THR A 18 13.99 -15.16 -41.32
C THR A 18 12.81 -15.63 -40.49
N HIS A 19 11.66 -14.97 -40.60
CA HIS A 19 10.37 -15.62 -40.85
C HIS A 19 9.26 -14.56 -41.05
N ALA A 20 8.73 -14.56 -42.27
CA ALA A 20 7.39 -14.16 -42.67
C ALA A 20 6.84 -12.82 -42.13
N TRP A 21 6.99 -11.78 -42.94
CA TRP A 21 6.12 -10.61 -42.90
C TRP A 21 4.71 -11.01 -43.33
N THR A 22 3.81 -11.19 -42.38
CA THR A 22 2.38 -11.03 -42.64
C THR A 22 1.98 -9.61 -42.25
N GLU A 23 1.36 -8.94 -43.22
CA GLU A 23 0.74 -7.63 -43.07
C GLU A 23 -0.20 -7.63 -41.87
N ASP A 24 0.14 -6.82 -40.86
CA ASP A 24 -0.81 -6.52 -39.80
C ASP A 24 -0.58 -5.10 -39.32
N GLY A 25 -1.46 -4.19 -39.74
CA GLY A 25 -1.51 -2.78 -39.33
C GLY A 25 -1.68 -2.56 -37.82
N ARG A 26 -1.62 -3.62 -37.02
CA ARG A 26 -1.58 -3.66 -35.56
C ARG A 26 -0.20 -3.27 -35.00
N GLY A 27 0.90 -3.59 -35.70
CA GLY A 27 2.26 -3.27 -35.26
C GLY A 27 2.59 -1.76 -35.30
N ALA A 28 2.18 -1.09 -36.37
CA ALA A 28 2.35 0.36 -36.54
C ALA A 28 1.46 1.18 -35.58
N LYS A 29 0.28 0.65 -35.20
CA LYS A 29 -0.61 1.29 -34.21
C LYS A 29 -0.06 1.14 -32.78
N ARG A 30 0.50 -0.02 -32.43
CA ARG A 30 1.15 -0.24 -31.11
C ARG A 30 2.36 0.66 -30.91
N THR A 31 3.24 0.79 -31.90
CA THR A 31 4.43 1.66 -31.81
C THR A 31 4.07 3.15 -31.73
N LYS A 32 3.04 3.60 -32.47
CA LYS A 32 2.52 4.97 -32.37
C LYS A 32 1.84 5.25 -31.02
N ARG A 33 1.08 4.30 -30.47
CA ARG A 33 0.46 4.41 -29.14
C ARG A 33 1.52 4.51 -28.04
N CYS A 34 2.58 3.69 -28.09
CA CYS A 34 3.69 3.77 -27.14
C CYS A 34 4.46 5.10 -27.21
N ARG A 35 4.64 5.69 -28.40
CA ARG A 35 5.27 7.02 -28.54
C ARG A 35 4.40 8.14 -27.96
N LYS A 36 3.11 8.16 -28.28
CA LYS A 36 2.16 9.15 -27.76
C LYS A 36 2.03 9.07 -26.23
N ASN A 37 2.03 7.87 -25.66
CA ASN A 37 1.95 7.71 -24.21
C ASN A 37 3.23 8.16 -23.51
N ARG A 38 4.40 8.00 -24.15
CA ARG A 38 5.67 8.53 -23.64
C ARG A 38 5.69 10.06 -23.59
N GLU A 39 5.20 10.73 -24.64
CA GLU A 39 5.11 12.21 -24.68
C GLU A 39 4.15 12.76 -23.63
N LYS A 40 3.00 12.10 -23.44
CA LYS A 40 2.03 12.45 -22.38
C LYS A 40 2.61 12.29 -20.98
N LEU A 41 3.39 11.23 -20.75
CA LEU A 41 4.04 10.99 -19.47
C LEU A 41 5.12 12.03 -19.16
N ILE A 42 5.87 12.47 -20.17
CA ILE A 42 6.86 13.55 -20.02
C ILE A 42 6.16 14.86 -19.63
N ARG A 43 5.06 15.22 -20.31
CA ARG A 43 4.30 16.43 -20.01
C ARG A 43 3.67 16.40 -18.61
N LEU A 44 3.11 15.26 -18.21
CA LEU A 44 2.58 15.08 -16.84
C LEU A 44 3.67 15.20 -15.77
N LYS A 45 4.91 14.77 -16.06
CA LYS A 45 6.04 14.89 -15.14
C LYS A 45 6.54 16.33 -15.00
N GLU A 46 6.42 17.14 -16.06
CA GLU A 46 6.72 18.58 -16.02
C GLU A 46 5.71 19.34 -15.15
N ASP A 47 4.41 19.01 -15.26
CA ASP A 47 3.36 19.65 -14.47
C ASP A 47 3.32 19.15 -13.00
N PHE A 48 3.81 17.93 -12.75
CA PHE A 48 3.83 17.29 -11.43
C PHE A 48 5.20 16.62 -11.13
N PRO A 49 6.24 17.41 -10.81
CA PRO A 49 7.59 16.88 -10.56
C PRO A 49 7.66 15.94 -9.34
N ASP A 50 6.81 16.19 -8.34
CA ASP A 50 6.79 15.45 -7.07
C ASP A 50 6.04 14.11 -7.14
N MET A 51 5.38 13.81 -8.25
CA MET A 51 4.56 12.60 -8.40
C MET A 51 5.34 11.44 -9.04
N ASP A 52 5.12 10.22 -8.53
CA ASP A 52 5.81 9.02 -8.99
C ASP A 52 5.40 8.59 -10.41
N ASP A 53 6.38 8.16 -11.19
CA ASP A 53 6.21 7.77 -12.59
C ASP A 53 5.27 6.55 -12.77
N THR A 54 5.15 5.72 -11.73
CA THR A 54 4.22 4.57 -11.69
C THR A 54 2.78 5.04 -11.54
N THR A 55 2.53 6.05 -10.71
CA THR A 55 1.21 6.66 -10.50
C THR A 55 0.75 7.40 -11.75
N LEU A 56 1.65 8.15 -12.40
CA LEU A 56 1.35 8.84 -13.66
C LEU A 56 0.96 7.86 -14.78
N ARG A 57 1.60 6.69 -14.86
CA ARG A 57 1.23 5.64 -15.82
C ARG A 57 -0.13 5.03 -15.52
N HIS A 58 -0.39 4.72 -14.25
CA HIS A 58 -1.66 4.11 -13.83
C HIS A 58 -2.84 5.04 -14.07
N VAL A 59 -2.69 6.34 -13.78
CA VAL A 59 -3.74 7.33 -14.03
C VAL A 59 -3.99 7.48 -15.53
N LEU A 60 -2.94 7.56 -16.35
CA LEU A 60 -3.08 7.66 -17.80
C LEU A 60 -3.75 6.42 -18.41
N GLU A 61 -3.50 5.24 -17.85
CA GLU A 61 -4.17 3.98 -18.22
C GLU A 61 -5.64 3.95 -17.79
N SER A 62 -5.96 4.45 -16.58
CA SER A 62 -7.34 4.54 -16.09
C SER A 62 -8.18 5.62 -16.80
N CYS A 63 -7.54 6.70 -17.26
CA CYS A 63 -8.17 7.81 -17.98
C CYS A 63 -8.19 7.60 -19.50
N GLY A 64 -7.93 6.38 -19.99
CA GLY A 64 -8.12 6.05 -21.41
C GLY A 64 -7.20 6.79 -22.39
N ASP A 65 -5.97 7.11 -21.96
CA ASP A 65 -5.02 7.96 -22.68
C ASP A 65 -5.43 9.46 -22.80
N ASP A 66 -6.48 9.96 -22.14
CA ASP A 66 -6.85 11.38 -22.21
C ASP A 66 -6.02 12.25 -21.23
N LEU A 67 -5.21 13.15 -21.79
CA LEU A 67 -4.26 13.97 -21.02
C LEU A 67 -4.97 14.94 -20.07
N GLU A 68 -6.06 15.56 -20.52
CA GLU A 68 -6.78 16.57 -19.72
C GLU A 68 -7.52 15.93 -18.53
N GLU A 69 -8.11 14.76 -18.72
CA GLU A 69 -8.75 13.97 -17.66
C GLU A 69 -7.71 13.44 -16.66
N ALA A 70 -6.52 13.04 -17.14
CA ALA A 70 -5.40 12.66 -16.29
C ALA A 70 -4.88 13.85 -15.46
N ILE A 71 -4.81 15.05 -16.04
CA ILE A 71 -4.43 16.27 -15.32
C ILE A 71 -5.49 16.62 -14.25
N HIS A 72 -6.79 16.58 -14.59
CA HIS A 72 -7.86 16.88 -13.63
C HIS A 72 -7.93 15.88 -12.48
N SER A 73 -7.77 14.59 -12.75
CA SER A 73 -7.73 13.56 -11.70
C SER A 73 -6.50 13.69 -10.81
N LEU A 74 -5.33 14.02 -11.36
CA LEU A 74 -4.11 14.28 -10.57
C LEU A 74 -4.22 15.57 -9.76
N GLN A 75 -4.84 16.62 -10.29
CA GLN A 75 -5.13 17.84 -9.54
C GLN A 75 -6.10 17.57 -8.39
N ALA A 76 -7.15 16.78 -8.63
CA ALA A 76 -8.09 16.39 -7.58
C ALA A 76 -7.40 15.56 -6.48
N LEU A 77 -6.50 14.63 -6.85
CA LEU A 77 -5.68 13.88 -5.90
C LEU A 77 -4.73 14.78 -5.10
N LYS A 78 -4.11 15.77 -5.74
CA LYS A 78 -3.22 16.74 -5.05
C LYS A 78 -3.98 17.64 -4.09
N ILE A 79 -5.20 18.07 -4.46
CA ILE A 79 -6.08 18.84 -3.58
C ILE A 79 -6.53 18.00 -2.39
N ALA A 80 -6.91 16.74 -2.62
CA ALA A 80 -7.29 15.83 -1.54
C ALA A 80 -6.11 15.54 -0.58
N ALA A 81 -4.90 15.39 -1.11
CA ALA A 81 -3.69 15.21 -0.30
C ALA A 81 -3.38 16.46 0.55
N GLY A 82 -3.48 17.66 -0.02
CA GLY A 82 -3.30 18.92 0.71
C GLY A 82 -4.37 19.16 1.78
N GLN A 83 -5.63 18.79 1.52
CA GLN A 83 -6.71 18.85 2.50
C GLN A 83 -6.52 17.85 3.65
N CYS A 84 -5.92 16.67 3.39
CA CYS A 84 -5.51 15.74 4.43
C CYS A 84 -4.37 16.31 5.29
N GLU A 85 -3.43 17.03 4.68
CA GLU A 85 -2.29 17.64 5.37
C GLU A 85 -2.69 18.85 6.23
N GLU A 86 -3.58 19.72 5.73
CA GLU A 86 -4.15 20.86 6.47
C GLU A 86 -5.01 20.40 7.65
N ARG A 87 -5.78 19.31 7.47
CA ARG A 87 -6.55 18.68 8.56
C ARG A 87 -5.66 18.02 9.61
N LEU A 88 -4.47 17.55 9.23
CA LEU A 88 -3.44 17.01 10.13
C LEU A 88 -2.71 18.11 10.92
N LEU A 89 -2.50 19.29 10.33
CA LEU A 89 -1.94 20.46 11.02
C LEU A 89 -2.96 21.11 11.97
N ALA A 90 -4.23 21.23 11.57
CA ALA A 90 -5.32 21.70 12.43
C ALA A 90 -5.56 20.77 13.65
N ALA A 91 -5.37 19.46 13.48
CA ALA A 91 -5.41 18.50 14.58
C ALA A 91 -4.21 18.62 15.54
N LYS A 92 -3.07 19.19 15.08
CA LYS A 92 -1.87 19.42 15.90
C LYS A 92 -2.00 20.67 16.78
N THR A 93 -2.61 21.75 16.27
CA THR A 93 -2.78 23.02 17.00
C THR A 93 -3.87 22.98 18.08
N ALA A 94 -4.76 21.98 18.04
CA ALA A 94 -5.79 21.76 19.06
C ALA A 94 -5.26 21.06 20.33
N VAL A 95 -4.00 20.61 20.36
CA VAL A 95 -3.43 19.78 21.44
C VAL A 95 -2.75 20.60 22.54
N ASP A 96 -2.50 21.91 22.37
CA ASP A 96 -1.61 22.68 23.26
C ASP A 96 -2.27 23.57 24.32
N VAL A 97 -3.56 23.36 24.65
CA VAL A 97 -4.19 24.00 25.83
C VAL A 97 -5.10 23.02 26.58
N GLY A 98 -4.57 22.38 27.64
CA GLY A 98 -5.40 21.76 28.70
C GLY A 98 -4.88 20.48 29.37
N GLN A 99 -4.07 20.63 30.43
CA GLN A 99 -3.94 19.65 31.55
C GLN A 99 -5.10 19.88 32.55
N ALA A 100 -5.69 18.94 33.30
CA ALA A 100 -5.31 17.58 33.72
C ALA A 100 -6.54 16.77 34.21
N THR A 101 -6.59 15.47 33.92
CA THR A 101 -6.66 14.35 34.89
C THR A 101 -6.49 13.03 34.10
N ASN A 102 -5.64 12.13 34.62
CA ASN A 102 -5.09 10.91 33.99
C ASN A 102 -5.97 9.66 34.24
N PRO A 103 -5.65 8.44 33.71
CA PRO A 103 -4.77 8.05 32.61
C PRO A 103 -5.41 7.04 31.61
N GLY A 104 -4.97 7.00 30.35
CA GLY A 104 -5.26 5.87 29.46
C GLY A 104 -5.14 6.20 27.98
N PHE A 105 -4.01 5.83 27.36
CA PHE A 105 -3.86 5.75 25.91
C PHE A 105 -5.00 4.89 25.30
N PRO A 106 -5.51 5.22 24.09
CA PRO A 106 -4.79 4.78 22.91
C PRO A 106 -4.80 5.71 21.69
N ASN A 107 -3.72 5.52 20.96
CA ASN A 107 -3.40 5.98 19.61
C ASN A 107 -4.47 5.60 18.56
N GLY A 108 -4.50 6.37 17.46
CA GLY A 108 -4.95 5.92 16.15
C GLY A 108 -5.29 7.09 15.22
N THR A 109 -4.93 7.16 13.94
CA THR A 109 -4.40 6.16 12.98
C THR A 109 -4.10 6.91 11.66
N THR A 110 -3.26 6.36 10.77
CA THR A 110 -3.47 6.19 9.29
C THR A 110 -2.17 5.58 8.70
N ALA A 111 -2.21 4.31 8.26
CA ALA A 111 -2.41 3.81 6.88
C ALA A 111 -1.24 4.20 5.94
N ASP A 112 -0.60 3.38 5.10
CA ASP A 112 -0.95 2.16 4.36
C ASP A 112 0.36 1.57 3.78
N VAL A 113 0.47 0.25 3.57
CA VAL A 113 1.17 -0.36 2.41
C VAL A 113 0.58 -1.75 2.14
N GLN A 114 0.13 -1.94 0.90
CA GLN A 114 -0.26 -3.20 0.26
C GLN A 114 0.96 -4.03 -0.14
N THR A 115 0.87 -5.37 -0.03
CA THR A 115 1.34 -6.29 -1.08
C THR A 115 0.62 -7.63 -0.99
N ALA A 116 0.28 -8.16 -2.17
CA ALA A 116 -0.43 -9.41 -2.44
C ALA A 116 0.41 -10.68 -2.18
N ALA A 117 -0.27 -11.81 -1.94
CA ALA A 117 -0.03 -13.11 -2.60
C ALA A 117 -0.98 -14.21 -2.06
N GLU A 118 -1.82 -14.71 -2.97
CA GLU A 118 -2.31 -16.09 -3.20
C GLU A 118 -2.46 -17.12 -2.06
N GLY A 119 -3.66 -17.71 -1.98
CA GLY A 119 -3.94 -18.87 -1.12
C GLY A 119 -5.41 -19.33 -1.10
N ARG A 120 -5.81 -19.97 -2.19
CA ARG A 120 -6.98 -20.87 -2.41
C ARG A 120 -7.72 -21.39 -1.16
N GLY A 121 -9.04 -21.22 -1.16
CA GLY A 121 -9.96 -21.92 -0.25
C GLY A 121 -11.41 -21.46 -0.41
N ASP A 122 -12.21 -22.27 -1.11
CA ASP A 122 -13.66 -22.19 -1.28
C ASP A 122 -14.44 -21.84 0.01
N ALA A 123 -15.27 -20.79 -0.04
CA ALA A 123 -16.58 -20.68 0.65
C ALA A 123 -17.09 -19.22 0.67
N LYS A 124 -17.56 -18.68 -0.46
CA LYS A 124 -18.38 -17.46 -0.45
C LYS A 124 -19.45 -17.51 -1.53
N ASP A 125 -20.63 -18.03 -1.17
CA ASP A 125 -21.86 -17.78 -1.93
C ASP A 125 -23.12 -17.63 -1.05
N LYS A 126 -22.96 -17.31 0.24
CA LYS A 126 -24.10 -17.09 1.15
C LYS A 126 -24.14 -15.73 1.84
N GLN A 127 -23.09 -14.92 1.75
CA GLN A 127 -23.04 -13.62 2.45
C GLN A 127 -23.53 -12.42 1.61
N ALA A 128 -23.57 -12.54 0.27
CA ALA A 128 -24.01 -11.46 -0.62
C ALA A 128 -25.55 -11.30 -0.68
N ALA A 129 -26.31 -12.31 -0.25
CA ALA A 129 -27.78 -12.28 -0.28
C ALA A 129 -28.42 -11.52 0.90
N HIS A 130 -27.68 -11.26 2.00
CA HIS A 130 -28.22 -10.53 3.15
C HIS A 130 -28.11 -9.00 3.01
N ALA A 131 -27.17 -8.48 2.22
CA ALA A 131 -27.04 -7.04 1.96
C ALA A 131 -28.11 -6.49 1.00
N ALA A 132 -28.84 -7.36 0.29
CA ALA A 132 -29.89 -6.98 -0.65
C ALA A 132 -31.29 -6.95 -0.01
N LYS A 133 -31.48 -7.51 1.19
CA LYS A 133 -32.81 -7.69 1.78
C LYS A 133 -33.22 -6.66 2.84
N GLY A 134 -32.30 -5.76 3.24
CA GLY A 134 -32.57 -4.66 4.18
C GLY A 134 -32.97 -3.32 3.54
N ARG A 135 -33.17 -3.26 2.21
CA ARG A 135 -33.44 -2.01 1.48
C ARG A 135 -34.93 -1.74 1.22
N ASN A 136 -35.83 -2.44 1.91
CA ASN A 136 -37.29 -2.27 1.76
C ASN A 136 -37.99 -1.79 3.04
N GLU A 137 -37.26 -1.21 3.99
CA GLU A 137 -37.87 -0.31 4.97
C GLU A 137 -37.44 1.10 4.57
N VAL A 138 -38.18 1.66 3.62
CA VAL A 138 -38.17 3.10 3.41
C VAL A 138 -38.70 3.68 4.72
N GLU A 139 -37.77 4.14 5.56
CA GLU A 139 -38.05 4.92 6.75
C GLU A 139 -38.99 6.05 6.29
N ARG A 140 -40.27 5.90 6.62
CA ARG A 140 -41.34 6.75 6.08
C ARG A 140 -40.98 8.19 6.43
N SER A 141 -40.79 9.04 5.41
CA SER A 141 -40.22 10.36 5.61
C SER A 141 -41.15 11.22 6.47
N ALA A 142 -40.61 12.21 7.16
CA ALA A 142 -41.41 13.14 7.96
C ALA A 142 -42.51 13.80 7.11
N ASN A 143 -42.24 14.08 5.83
CA ASN A 143 -43.22 14.63 4.90
C ASN A 143 -44.34 13.62 4.58
N ASP A 144 -44.02 12.35 4.43
CA ASP A 144 -45.01 11.29 4.17
C ASP A 144 -45.98 11.15 5.36
N TRP A 145 -45.47 11.26 6.59
CA TRP A 145 -46.31 11.29 7.80
C TRP A 145 -47.22 12.51 7.84
N VAL A 146 -46.72 13.69 7.46
CA VAL A 146 -47.54 14.92 7.38
C VAL A 146 -48.65 14.76 6.34
N GLU A 147 -48.36 14.21 5.17
CA GLU A 147 -49.37 13.94 4.14
C GLU A 147 -50.43 12.93 4.61
N ILE A 148 -50.03 11.89 5.35
CA ILE A 148 -50.96 10.92 5.95
C ILE A 148 -51.86 11.59 7.00
N VAL A 149 -51.28 12.45 7.85
CA VAL A 149 -52.05 13.18 8.87
C VAL A 149 -53.07 14.11 8.22
N VAL A 150 -52.64 14.95 7.27
CA VAL A 150 -53.52 15.88 6.56
C VAL A 150 -54.57 15.13 5.73
N GLY A 151 -54.18 14.02 5.09
CA GLY A 151 -55.06 13.16 4.31
C GLY A 151 -56.11 12.43 5.16
N GLU A 152 -55.79 12.06 6.40
CA GLU A 152 -56.75 11.40 7.29
C GLU A 152 -57.64 12.39 8.05
N MET A 153 -57.11 13.56 8.41
CA MET A 153 -57.91 14.62 9.05
C MET A 153 -58.86 15.29 8.04
N SER A 154 -58.51 15.38 6.76
CA SER A 154 -59.42 15.93 5.73
C SER A 154 -60.62 15.02 5.41
N LYS A 155 -60.53 13.73 5.73
CA LYS A 155 -61.62 12.74 5.54
C LYS A 155 -62.54 12.62 6.76
N SER A 156 -62.23 13.28 7.88
CA SER A 156 -63.04 13.17 9.10
C SER A 156 -64.35 13.95 8.97
N VAL A 157 -65.44 13.37 9.49
CA VAL A 157 -66.78 13.98 9.44
C VAL A 157 -67.01 14.92 10.62
N ASP A 158 -66.46 14.60 11.80
CA ASP A 158 -66.62 15.34 13.05
C ASP A 158 -65.27 15.53 13.76
N LEU A 159 -65.23 16.53 14.66
CA LEU A 159 -64.03 16.85 15.44
C LEU A 159 -63.57 15.69 16.36
N ASP A 160 -64.53 14.91 16.87
CA ASP A 160 -64.24 13.71 17.67
C ASP A 160 -63.70 12.55 16.81
N ASP A 161 -64.13 12.44 15.55
CA ASP A 161 -63.59 11.47 14.60
C ASP A 161 -62.15 11.86 14.20
N ALA A 162 -61.91 13.14 13.93
CA ALA A 162 -60.56 13.67 13.69
C ALA A 162 -59.62 13.38 14.87
N ARG A 163 -60.09 13.56 16.11
CA ARG A 163 -59.31 13.28 17.32
C ARG A 163 -58.95 11.80 17.46
N LYS A 164 -59.90 10.88 17.20
CA LYS A 164 -59.65 9.43 17.23
C LYS A 164 -58.66 9.00 16.15
N ARG A 165 -58.79 9.54 14.94
CA ARG A 165 -57.86 9.27 13.82
C ARG A 165 -56.45 9.80 14.12
N ALA A 166 -56.34 11.02 14.64
CA ALA A 166 -55.06 11.59 15.04
C ALA A 166 -54.38 10.75 16.13
N ALA A 167 -55.12 10.29 17.14
CA ALA A 167 -54.58 9.41 18.18
C ALA A 167 -54.01 8.10 17.60
N ASN A 168 -54.77 7.44 16.73
CA ASN A 168 -54.34 6.20 16.08
C ASN A 168 -53.12 6.40 15.14
N LEU A 169 -53.01 7.57 14.49
CA LEU A 169 -51.87 7.89 13.64
C LEU A 169 -50.61 8.18 14.44
N LEU A 170 -50.74 8.92 15.55
CA LEU A 170 -49.61 9.18 16.44
C LEU A 170 -49.09 7.90 17.10
N GLU A 171 -49.97 6.96 17.44
CA GLU A 171 -49.57 5.64 17.95
C GLU A 171 -48.79 4.84 16.89
N LYS A 172 -49.23 4.86 15.62
CA LYS A 172 -48.49 4.23 14.51
C LYS A 172 -47.15 4.91 14.25
N PHE A 173 -47.12 6.23 14.33
CA PHE A 173 -45.88 7.00 14.22
C PHE A 173 -44.90 6.65 15.34
N GLU A 174 -45.38 6.57 16.58
CA GLU A 174 -44.55 6.15 17.72
C GLU A 174 -43.99 4.74 17.53
N GLN A 175 -44.81 3.79 17.07
CA GLN A 175 -44.35 2.43 16.77
C GLN A 175 -43.27 2.42 15.68
N ASP A 176 -43.46 3.16 14.60
CA ASP A 176 -42.49 3.24 13.49
C ASP A 176 -41.19 3.93 13.94
N VAL A 177 -41.26 4.98 14.78
CA VAL A 177 -40.09 5.65 15.36
C VAL A 177 -39.32 4.74 16.33
N LEU A 178 -40.03 3.97 17.16
CA LEU A 178 -39.42 3.00 18.08
C LEU A 178 -38.71 1.88 17.30
N GLN A 179 -39.31 1.41 16.20
CA GLN A 179 -38.69 0.41 15.33
C GLN A 179 -37.44 0.96 14.63
N ALA A 180 -37.53 2.15 14.02
CA ALA A 180 -36.41 2.82 13.39
C ALA A 180 -35.25 3.05 14.37
N SER A 181 -35.55 3.53 15.58
CA SER A 181 -34.55 3.67 16.65
C SER A 181 -33.95 2.33 17.07
N GLY A 182 -34.71 1.24 17.07
CA GLY A 182 -34.22 -0.11 17.38
C GLY A 182 -33.24 -0.61 16.32
N VAL A 183 -33.55 -0.43 15.04
CA VAL A 183 -32.69 -0.78 13.91
C VAL A 183 -31.39 0.03 13.96
N GLU A 184 -31.46 1.34 14.20
CA GLU A 184 -30.27 2.18 14.29
C GLU A 184 -29.39 1.80 15.49
N ARG A 185 -29.98 1.48 16.64
CA ARG A 185 -29.22 0.98 17.81
C ARG A 185 -28.50 -0.32 17.50
N GLU A 186 -29.15 -1.24 16.80
CA GLU A 186 -28.53 -2.51 16.42
C GLU A 186 -27.42 -2.30 15.39
N ARG A 187 -27.62 -1.41 14.43
CA ARG A 187 -26.59 -1.00 13.47
C ARG A 187 -25.36 -0.41 14.18
N VAL A 188 -25.57 0.47 15.15
CA VAL A 188 -24.48 1.04 15.96
C VAL A 188 -23.75 -0.06 16.75
N ARG A 189 -24.46 -1.03 17.33
CA ARG A 189 -23.83 -2.17 18.01
C ARG A 189 -22.96 -3.01 17.08
N GLN A 190 -23.45 -3.33 15.89
CA GLN A 190 -22.70 -4.07 14.88
C GLN A 190 -21.43 -3.32 14.48
N LEU A 191 -21.54 -2.01 14.22
CA LEU A 191 -20.37 -1.17 13.91
C LEU A 191 -19.35 -1.12 15.06
N LEU A 192 -19.81 -1.12 16.32
CA LEU A 192 -18.92 -1.18 17.47
C LEU A 192 -18.20 -2.53 17.55
N GLU A 193 -18.90 -3.64 17.33
CA GLU A 193 -18.31 -4.97 17.30
C GLU A 193 -17.26 -5.08 16.19
N GLU A 194 -17.60 -4.65 14.97
CA GLU A 194 -16.66 -4.58 13.84
C GLU A 194 -15.45 -3.69 14.18
N ASN A 195 -15.65 -2.54 14.82
CA ASN A 195 -14.56 -1.68 15.25
C ASN A 195 -13.63 -2.36 16.26
N THR A 196 -14.16 -3.20 17.16
CA THR A 196 -13.32 -3.98 18.08
C THR A 196 -12.49 -5.04 17.34
N ILE A 197 -13.07 -5.71 16.33
CA ILE A 197 -12.38 -6.69 15.49
C ILE A 197 -11.26 -6.00 14.71
N LEU A 198 -11.55 -4.84 14.11
CA LEU A 198 -10.57 -4.03 13.38
C LEU A 198 -9.43 -3.57 14.29
N LYS A 199 -9.74 -3.09 15.50
CA LYS A 199 -8.71 -2.72 16.50
C LYS A 199 -7.82 -3.90 16.85
N ARG A 200 -8.39 -5.09 17.08
CA ARG A 200 -7.62 -6.32 17.33
C ARG A 200 -6.73 -6.69 16.15
N ALA A 201 -7.26 -6.63 14.92
CA ALA A 201 -6.49 -6.89 13.72
C ALA A 201 -5.30 -5.93 13.57
N VAL A 202 -5.51 -4.63 13.81
CA VAL A 202 -4.45 -3.61 13.77
C VAL A 202 -3.39 -3.87 14.84
N THR A 203 -3.78 -4.23 16.07
CA THR A 203 -2.80 -4.58 17.11
C THR A 203 -1.93 -5.78 16.73
N ILE A 204 -2.54 -6.82 16.14
CA ILE A 204 -1.80 -8.00 15.66
C ILE A 204 -0.86 -7.61 14.53
N GLN A 205 -1.31 -6.77 13.59
CA GLN A 205 -0.47 -6.32 12.48
C GLN A 205 0.73 -5.51 12.97
N ASN A 206 0.50 -4.58 13.90
CA ASN A 206 1.57 -3.79 14.51
C ASN A 206 2.59 -4.69 15.24
N GLN A 207 2.11 -5.71 15.96
CA GLN A 207 2.99 -6.69 16.60
C GLN A 207 3.84 -7.45 15.57
N ARG A 208 3.23 -7.93 14.48
CA ARG A 208 3.97 -8.64 13.41
C ARG A 208 5.03 -7.76 12.74
N ILE A 209 4.74 -6.46 12.55
CA ILE A 209 5.70 -5.49 12.02
C ILE A 209 6.87 -5.30 12.99
N ALA A 210 6.58 -5.17 14.29
CA ALA A 210 7.62 -5.05 15.32
C ALA A 210 8.52 -6.29 15.40
N GLU A 211 7.93 -7.49 15.34
CA GLU A 211 8.68 -8.75 15.31
C GLU A 211 9.54 -8.90 14.04
N ALA A 212 9.05 -8.44 12.88
CA ALA A 212 9.84 -8.44 11.65
C ALA A 212 11.02 -7.47 11.75
N ALA A 213 10.80 -6.26 12.27
CA ALA A 213 11.86 -5.28 12.49
C ALA A 213 12.95 -5.79 13.46
N GLU A 214 12.59 -6.56 14.48
CA GLU A 214 13.57 -7.18 15.38
C GLU A 214 14.39 -8.25 14.68
N LYS A 215 13.74 -9.13 13.90
CA LYS A 215 14.45 -10.14 13.09
C LYS A 215 15.41 -9.49 12.10
N ASP A 216 15.04 -8.36 11.49
CA ASP A 216 15.94 -7.62 10.61
C ASP A 216 17.18 -7.09 11.36
N ARG A 217 17.03 -6.64 12.61
CA ARG A 217 18.18 -6.25 13.46
C ARG A 217 19.07 -7.44 13.76
N GLU A 218 18.49 -8.57 14.15
CA GLU A 218 19.23 -9.81 14.43
C GLU A 218 20.00 -10.30 13.20
N ILE A 219 19.35 -10.32 12.02
CA ILE A 219 19.99 -10.71 10.76
C ILE A 219 21.17 -9.79 10.45
N ASN A 220 21.00 -8.47 10.61
CA ASN A 220 22.07 -7.52 10.34
C ASN A 220 23.23 -7.68 11.33
N HIS A 221 22.94 -7.92 12.61
CA HIS A 221 23.97 -8.24 13.61
C HIS A 221 24.74 -9.52 13.25
N LEU A 222 24.04 -10.60 12.86
CA LEU A 222 24.67 -11.86 12.45
C LEU A 222 25.51 -11.68 11.17
N ARG A 223 25.06 -10.89 10.20
CA ARG A 223 25.84 -10.55 9.00
C ARG A 223 27.14 -9.85 9.36
N GLN A 224 27.10 -8.90 10.29
CA GLN A 224 28.29 -8.20 10.77
C GLN A 224 29.25 -9.14 11.51
N ALA A 225 28.74 -10.01 12.39
CA ALA A 225 29.57 -11.00 13.07
C ALA A 225 30.22 -11.98 12.07
N LEU A 226 29.48 -12.40 11.05
CA LEU A 226 30.00 -13.27 10.00
C LEU A 226 31.11 -12.58 9.19
N SER A 227 30.94 -11.31 8.81
CA SER A 227 31.99 -10.58 8.09
C SER A 227 33.25 -10.43 8.94
N GLN A 228 33.10 -10.17 10.25
CA GLN A 228 34.24 -10.13 11.18
C GLN A 228 34.97 -11.48 11.27
N CYS A 229 34.23 -12.60 11.35
CA CYS A 229 34.83 -13.93 11.35
C CYS A 229 35.57 -14.23 10.03
N GLN A 230 35.00 -13.83 8.89
CA GLN A 230 35.65 -13.98 7.58
C GLN A 230 36.96 -13.17 7.48
N GLU A 231 36.97 -11.93 7.97
CA GLU A 231 38.18 -11.10 8.03
C GLU A 231 39.26 -11.72 8.92
N GLN A 232 38.88 -12.26 10.07
CA GLN A 232 39.81 -12.95 10.97
C GLN A 232 40.42 -14.20 10.32
N LEU A 233 39.61 -14.98 9.61
CA LEU A 233 40.07 -16.15 8.85
C LEU A 233 41.09 -15.72 7.79
N HIS A 234 40.76 -14.71 6.99
CA HIS A 234 41.66 -14.19 5.95
C HIS A 234 43.00 -13.72 6.55
N LYS A 235 42.96 -13.00 7.68
CA LYS A 235 44.17 -12.55 8.38
C LYS A 235 45.01 -13.73 8.90
N ALA A 236 44.37 -14.76 9.45
CA ALA A 236 45.06 -15.96 9.92
C ALA A 236 45.71 -16.73 8.76
N GLU A 237 45.00 -16.88 7.64
CA GLU A 237 45.53 -17.49 6.40
C GLU A 237 46.74 -16.71 5.86
N MET A 238 46.67 -15.38 5.80
CA MET A 238 47.79 -14.53 5.40
C MET A 238 49.00 -14.69 6.34
N ASN A 239 48.77 -14.72 7.66
CA ASN A 239 49.84 -14.92 8.64
C ASN A 239 50.49 -16.30 8.50
N GLN A 240 49.69 -17.35 8.29
CA GLN A 240 50.18 -18.70 8.07
C GLN A 240 51.00 -18.79 6.78
N TYR A 241 50.52 -18.17 5.69
CA TYR A 241 51.25 -18.10 4.42
C TYR A 241 52.58 -17.35 4.58
N ALA A 242 52.58 -16.18 5.22
CA ALA A 242 53.79 -15.41 5.47
C ALA A 242 54.81 -16.22 6.28
N LEU A 243 54.38 -16.88 7.36
CA LEU A 243 55.24 -17.74 8.17
C LEU A 243 55.80 -18.91 7.35
N ALA A 244 54.96 -19.61 6.58
CA ALA A 244 55.39 -20.73 5.73
C ALA A 244 56.42 -20.30 4.69
N MET A 245 56.24 -19.13 4.07
CA MET A 245 57.21 -18.55 3.13
C MET A 245 58.54 -18.18 3.80
N HIS A 246 58.51 -17.55 4.98
CA HIS A 246 59.72 -17.23 5.74
C HIS A 246 60.46 -18.49 6.19
N LEU A 247 59.75 -19.52 6.65
CA LEU A 247 60.34 -20.80 7.01
C LEU A 247 61.02 -21.45 5.81
N ARG A 248 60.37 -21.51 4.65
CA ARG A 248 60.95 -22.03 3.40
C ARG A 248 62.22 -21.26 2.98
N GLN A 249 62.23 -19.95 3.19
CA GLN A 249 63.40 -19.10 2.92
C GLN A 249 64.54 -19.38 3.91
N ALA A 250 64.23 -19.58 5.20
CA ALA A 250 65.20 -19.91 6.24
C ALA A 250 65.76 -21.35 6.14
N THR A 251 64.96 -22.31 5.67
CA THR A 251 65.39 -23.70 5.42
C THR A 251 66.15 -23.87 4.11
N GLY A 252 66.29 -22.80 3.30
CA GLY A 252 67.16 -22.77 2.13
C GLY A 252 66.64 -23.50 0.90
N GLU A 253 65.40 -23.98 0.88
CA GLU A 253 64.87 -24.80 -0.23
C GLU A 253 64.73 -24.07 -1.59
N GLY A 254 65.09 -22.78 -1.65
CA GLY A 254 65.19 -21.99 -2.88
C GLY A 254 66.60 -21.89 -3.48
N THR A 255 67.65 -22.29 -2.76
CA THR A 255 69.05 -22.25 -3.21
C THR A 255 69.86 -23.40 -2.60
N LEU A 256 69.29 -24.61 -2.60
CA LEU A 256 70.07 -25.84 -2.38
C LEU A 256 70.67 -26.32 -3.70
N ASP A 257 71.40 -25.45 -4.36
CA ASP A 257 72.55 -25.88 -5.15
C ASP A 257 73.80 -25.56 -4.32
N HIS A 258 74.33 -26.63 -3.72
CA HIS A 258 75.71 -26.76 -3.26
C HIS A 258 76.12 -26.12 -1.93
N THR A 259 75.50 -26.49 -0.80
CA THR A 259 76.28 -26.80 0.42
C THR A 259 75.41 -27.48 1.48
N ARG A 260 75.24 -28.80 1.33
CA ARG A 260 74.84 -29.67 2.43
C ARG A 260 76.01 -29.65 3.44
N PHE A 261 75.78 -29.08 4.61
CA PHE A 261 76.76 -29.10 5.71
C PHE A 261 77.12 -30.56 6.04
N PRO A 262 78.42 -30.89 6.21
CA PRO A 262 78.83 -32.25 6.48
C PRO A 262 78.37 -32.66 7.88
N ASP A 263 77.83 -33.87 7.92
CA ASP A 263 77.43 -34.58 9.13
C ASP A 263 78.63 -34.68 10.08
N VAL A 264 78.46 -34.22 11.32
CA VAL A 264 79.44 -34.42 12.39
C VAL A 264 78.72 -35.22 13.48
N TYR A 265 79.16 -36.48 13.58
CA TYR A 265 78.76 -37.51 14.54
C TYR A 265 78.72 -37.04 16.00
#